data_AF-S4XZ90-F1
#
_entry.id   AF-S4XZ90-F1
#
_cell.length_a   1.000
_cell.length_b   1.000
_cell.length_c   1.000
_cell.angle_alpha   90.00
_cell.angle_beta   90.00
_cell.angle_gamma   90.00
#
_symmetry.space_group_name_H-M   'P 1'
#
loop_
_entity.id
_entity.type
_entity.pdbx_description
1 polymer ?
#
loop_
_entity_poly.entity_id
_entity_poly.type
_entity_poly.pdbx_seq_one_letter_code
_entity_poly.pdbx_strand_id
1 'polypeptide(L)'
;MRSFRARHAGAWLALIVGIEESGERRAARGERRAARGERRAARGERRAARGERRAARGERRAARGERRAARGERRAARGERRAARGERRAARGERRAARGERRAARGERRAARGERRAARGERRAARGERRTPEPCAERGPRGQRCDRRATEGDRVGRAAQAGPRAPAAGADKRGRNAEEPPLRSFRARHAGAWLALLSGMSLTSPLRAQPTAADKALAEGLFQDGKKLMDEGKLTEACPKLAESQRVDPTVGTLLNLAVCHEKEGKTASAWAEFKEASALAATAGQQDRSQFAAKRAAELEARLTRLVLEVAQAAPGMSITLNGQQLSAAAATGSGIPVDPGTATIEAKAPGKQPWSQQVTLEPGPSAPRVVIPPLADAAVQRPAQAAPPAPAPAVRPGPAQPEASGSPVRTLGFVAGGVGLAGLGVGAVFGIMAIQKAGDVEVGCSGNFGCSRADVEANESARTTAMVSNIAAGAGLLCLGAGVAMVLLSRSPEAPAAGERVWLSPTVASDGGRMTLGGRW
;
A
#
# COMPACT_ATOMS: atom_id res chain seq x y z
N MET A 1 -43.64 113.14 6.42
CA MET A 1 -42.97 112.47 5.27
C MET A 1 -41.49 112.09 5.47
N ARG A 2 -40.75 112.58 6.48
CA ARG A 2 -39.31 112.23 6.65
C ARG A 2 -39.02 110.90 7.39
N SER A 3 -39.91 110.38 8.23
CA SER A 3 -39.64 109.16 9.02
C SER A 3 -39.84 107.83 8.28
N PHE A 4 -40.66 107.80 7.22
CA PHE A 4 -40.95 106.57 6.46
C PHE A 4 -39.82 106.18 5.50
N ARG A 5 -39.11 107.18 4.94
CA ARG A 5 -37.99 106.96 4.02
C ARG A 5 -36.73 106.42 4.71
N ALA A 6 -36.54 106.72 5.99
CA ALA A 6 -35.40 106.25 6.79
C ALA A 6 -35.50 104.76 7.17
N ARG A 7 -36.71 104.26 7.49
CA ARG A 7 -36.92 102.86 7.88
C ARG A 7 -36.80 101.89 6.71
N HIS A 8 -37.22 102.28 5.51
CA HIS A 8 -37.04 101.47 4.30
C HIS A 8 -35.60 101.43 3.81
N ALA A 9 -34.83 102.52 3.96
CA ALA A 9 -33.40 102.54 3.62
C ALA A 9 -32.58 101.61 4.54
N GLY A 10 -32.88 101.59 5.84
CA GLY A 10 -32.20 100.70 6.80
C GLY A 10 -32.45 99.20 6.56
N ALA A 11 -33.68 98.82 6.17
CA ALA A 11 -34.02 97.44 5.86
C ALA A 11 -33.35 96.94 4.55
N TRP A 12 -33.20 97.83 3.56
CA TRP A 12 -32.53 97.49 2.29
C TRP A 12 -31.02 97.33 2.46
N LEU A 13 -30.39 98.18 3.28
CA LEU A 13 -28.98 98.05 3.65
C LEU A 13 -28.72 96.76 4.45
N ALA A 14 -29.59 96.40 5.39
CA ALA A 14 -29.46 95.15 6.14
C ALA A 14 -29.58 93.90 5.24
N LEU A 15 -30.44 93.93 4.22
CA LEU A 15 -30.57 92.84 3.25
C LEU A 15 -29.32 92.71 2.37
N ILE A 16 -28.74 93.82 1.90
CA ILE A 16 -27.51 93.82 1.09
C ILE A 16 -26.34 93.28 1.92
N VAL A 17 -26.15 93.78 3.14
CA VAL A 17 -25.10 93.30 4.05
C VAL A 17 -25.29 91.81 4.36
N GLY A 18 -26.53 91.35 4.55
CA GLY A 18 -26.83 89.93 4.76
C GLY A 18 -26.56 89.05 3.53
N ILE A 19 -26.75 89.56 2.31
CA ILE A 19 -26.42 88.86 1.06
C ILE A 19 -24.90 88.78 0.86
N GLU A 20 -24.18 89.85 1.19
CA GLU A 20 -22.71 89.93 1.12
C GLU A 20 -22.05 88.98 2.13
N GLU A 21 -22.50 89.00 3.39
CA GLU A 21 -22.04 88.08 4.43
C GLU A 21 -22.37 86.60 4.09
N SER A 22 -23.51 86.37 3.44
CA SER A 22 -23.89 85.05 2.91
C SER A 22 -23.08 84.62 1.68
N GLY A 23 -22.55 85.57 0.92
CA GLY A 23 -21.64 85.37 -0.20
C GLY A 23 -20.25 84.97 0.28
N GLU A 24 -19.69 85.71 1.25
CA GLU A 24 -18.40 85.41 1.88
C GLU A 24 -18.41 84.05 2.60
N ARG A 25 -19.49 83.74 3.33
CA ARG A 25 -19.66 82.42 3.98
C ARG A 25 -19.73 81.29 2.95
N ARG A 26 -20.26 81.53 1.74
CA ARG A 26 -20.29 80.55 0.64
C ARG A 26 -18.91 80.40 0.00
N ALA A 27 -18.19 81.49 -0.24
CA ALA A 27 -16.81 81.47 -0.75
C ALA A 27 -15.87 80.70 0.21
N ALA A 28 -15.92 81.01 1.51
CA ALA A 28 -15.13 80.32 2.53
C ALA A 28 -15.48 78.84 2.70
N ARG A 29 -16.71 78.41 2.36
CA ARG A 29 -17.07 76.99 2.28
C ARG A 29 -16.54 76.34 1.01
N GLY A 30 -16.51 77.07 -0.10
CA GLY A 30 -15.92 76.65 -1.38
C GLY A 30 -14.42 76.35 -1.24
N GLU A 31 -13.65 77.27 -0.67
CA GLU A 31 -12.21 77.11 -0.42
C GLU A 31 -11.91 75.92 0.49
N ARG A 32 -12.69 75.75 1.57
CA ARG A 32 -12.56 74.58 2.47
C ARG A 32 -12.85 73.27 1.75
N ARG A 33 -13.77 73.25 0.78
CA ARG A 33 -14.05 72.06 -0.04
C ARG A 33 -12.91 71.78 -1.02
N ALA A 34 -12.37 72.80 -1.67
CA ALA A 34 -11.20 72.68 -2.55
C ALA A 34 -9.98 72.12 -1.80
N ALA A 35 -9.63 72.71 -0.64
CA ALA A 35 -8.53 72.25 0.20
C ALA A 35 -8.74 70.80 0.73
N ARG A 36 -9.99 70.40 1.00
CA ARG A 36 -10.32 68.99 1.33
C ARG A 36 -10.16 68.07 0.12
N GLY A 37 -10.48 68.53 -1.08
CA GLY A 37 -10.27 67.82 -2.34
C GLY A 37 -8.80 67.53 -2.60
N GLU A 38 -7.94 68.53 -2.49
CA GLU A 38 -6.48 68.39 -2.64
C GLU A 38 -5.89 67.41 -1.62
N ARG A 39 -6.29 67.52 -0.35
CA ARG A 39 -5.85 66.57 0.70
C ARG A 39 -6.29 65.14 0.41
N ARG A 40 -7.43 64.94 -0.24
CA ARG A 40 -7.91 63.60 -0.66
C ARG A 40 -7.09 63.08 -1.85
N ALA A 41 -6.80 63.91 -2.85
CA ALA A 41 -5.95 63.56 -3.98
C ALA A 41 -4.54 63.14 -3.52
N ALA A 42 -3.89 63.96 -2.68
CA ALA A 42 -2.58 63.65 -2.11
C ALA A 42 -2.56 62.36 -1.25
N ARG A 43 -3.67 62.05 -0.56
CA ARG A 43 -3.84 60.77 0.15
C ARG A 43 -4.00 59.60 -0.82
N GLY A 44 -4.69 59.81 -1.95
CA GLY A 44 -4.84 58.83 -3.03
C GLY A 44 -3.49 58.44 -3.63
N GLU A 45 -2.67 59.42 -4.01
CA GLU A 45 -1.32 59.20 -4.55
C GLU A 45 -0.42 58.44 -3.57
N ARG A 46 -0.43 58.83 -2.28
CA ARG A 46 0.33 58.12 -1.24
C ARG A 46 -0.13 56.66 -1.06
N ARG A 47 -1.41 56.36 -1.30
CA ARG A 47 -1.94 54.98 -1.27
C ARG A 47 -1.49 54.20 -2.50
N ALA A 48 -1.53 54.79 -3.69
CA ALA A 48 -1.04 54.19 -4.93
C ALA A 48 0.45 53.82 -4.82
N ALA A 49 1.29 54.77 -4.41
CA ALA A 49 2.73 54.54 -4.21
C ALA A 49 3.02 53.46 -3.14
N ARG A 50 2.17 53.33 -2.10
CA ARG A 50 2.27 52.23 -1.12
C ARG A 50 1.83 50.90 -1.73
N GLY A 51 0.85 50.88 -2.62
CA GLY A 51 0.41 49.72 -3.38
C GLY A 51 1.54 49.16 -4.26
N GLU A 52 2.19 50.01 -5.05
CA GLU A 52 3.33 49.63 -5.89
C GLU A 52 4.49 49.05 -5.07
N ARG A 53 4.85 49.71 -3.95
CA ARG A 53 5.89 49.19 -3.05
C ARG A 53 5.54 47.83 -2.45
N ARG A 54 4.25 47.54 -2.22
CA ARG A 54 3.78 46.23 -1.76
C ARG A 54 3.87 45.18 -2.86
N ALA A 55 3.46 45.52 -4.08
CA ALA A 55 3.58 44.64 -5.25
C ALA A 55 5.06 44.25 -5.51
N ALA A 56 5.97 45.22 -5.56
CA ALA A 56 7.40 44.98 -5.73
C ALA A 56 8.02 44.13 -4.59
N ARG A 57 7.52 44.27 -3.35
CA ARG A 57 7.91 43.39 -2.23
C ARG A 57 7.35 41.97 -2.38
N GLY A 58 6.14 41.83 -2.94
CA GLY A 58 5.52 40.54 -3.28
C GLY A 58 6.35 39.77 -4.30
N GLU A 59 6.71 40.41 -5.40
CA GLU A 59 7.57 39.81 -6.46
C GLU A 59 8.94 39.37 -5.91
N ARG A 60 9.60 40.21 -5.10
CA ARG A 60 10.87 39.85 -4.45
C ARG A 60 10.73 38.65 -3.50
N ARG A 61 9.58 38.47 -2.86
CA ARG A 61 9.30 37.30 -2.00
C ARG A 61 9.07 36.05 -2.85
N ALA A 62 8.31 36.15 -3.95
CA ALA A 62 8.10 35.05 -4.90
C ALA A 62 9.43 34.54 -5.47
N ALA A 63 10.27 35.45 -6.00
CA ALA A 63 11.59 35.11 -6.53
C ALA A 63 12.53 34.48 -5.47
N ARG A 64 12.42 34.89 -4.20
CA ARG A 64 13.15 34.25 -3.09
C ARG A 64 12.61 32.86 -2.77
N GLY A 65 11.30 32.64 -2.90
CA GLY A 65 10.65 31.34 -2.77
C GLY A 65 11.16 30.34 -3.82
N GLU A 66 11.17 30.74 -5.10
CA GLU A 66 11.69 29.93 -6.21
C GLU A 66 13.16 29.54 -6.00
N ARG A 67 14.01 30.51 -5.59
CA ARG A 67 15.42 30.23 -5.30
C ARG A 67 15.60 29.26 -4.12
N ARG A 68 14.68 29.23 -3.16
CA ARG A 68 14.71 28.27 -2.04
C ARG A 68 14.28 26.88 -2.50
N ALA A 69 13.23 26.77 -3.32
CA ALA A 69 12.77 25.52 -3.91
C ALA A 69 13.88 24.87 -4.75
N ALA A 70 14.50 25.62 -5.67
CA ALA A 70 15.60 25.14 -6.49
C ALA A 70 16.84 24.72 -5.66
N ARG A 71 17.06 25.32 -4.48
CA ARG A 71 18.10 24.89 -3.54
C ARG A 71 17.72 23.61 -2.80
N GLY A 72 16.43 23.40 -2.50
CA GLY A 72 15.88 22.17 -1.94
C GLY A 72 16.10 20.98 -2.87
N GLU A 73 15.69 21.11 -4.12
CA GLU A 73 15.89 20.08 -5.16
C GLU A 73 17.37 19.69 -5.31
N ARG A 74 18.28 20.68 -5.34
CA ARG A 74 19.73 20.42 -5.41
C ARG A 74 20.27 19.69 -4.17
N ARG A 75 19.65 19.88 -3.00
CA ARG A 75 20.02 19.16 -1.77
C ARG A 75 19.50 17.73 -1.79
N ALA A 76 18.25 17.52 -2.22
CA ALA A 76 17.66 16.19 -2.39
C ALA A 76 18.49 15.33 -3.36
N ALA A 77 18.79 15.86 -4.56
CA ALA A 77 19.63 15.18 -5.55
C ALA A 77 21.06 14.88 -5.03
N ARG A 78 21.61 15.72 -4.14
CA ARG A 78 22.89 15.45 -3.46
C ARG A 78 22.76 14.35 -2.40
N GLY A 79 21.62 14.27 -1.71
CA GLY A 79 21.29 13.21 -0.76
C GLY A 79 21.24 11.84 -1.42
N GLU A 80 20.50 11.73 -2.52
CA GLU A 80 20.40 10.49 -3.32
C GLU A 80 21.76 10.03 -3.83
N ARG A 81 22.58 10.95 -4.37
CA ARG A 81 23.95 10.62 -4.81
C ARG A 81 24.84 10.15 -3.65
N ARG A 82 24.61 10.60 -2.42
CA ARG A 82 25.34 10.13 -1.22
C ARG A 82 24.88 8.74 -0.81
N ALA A 83 23.57 8.48 -0.81
CA ALA A 83 23.01 7.15 -0.51
C ALA A 83 23.54 6.09 -1.49
N ALA A 84 23.44 6.36 -2.80
CA ALA A 84 23.97 5.46 -3.84
C ALA A 84 25.49 5.22 -3.72
N ARG A 85 26.26 6.22 -3.26
CA ARG A 85 27.69 6.04 -2.95
C ARG A 85 27.92 5.19 -1.70
N GLY A 86 27.05 5.29 -0.70
CA GLY A 86 27.05 4.46 0.51
C GLY A 86 26.83 2.98 0.18
N GLU A 87 25.80 2.67 -0.60
CA GLU A 87 25.50 1.31 -1.05
C GLU A 87 26.66 0.70 -1.86
N ARG A 88 27.24 1.46 -2.80
CA ARG A 88 28.41 1.03 -3.56
C ARG A 88 29.63 0.76 -2.67
N ARG A 89 29.78 1.47 -1.55
CA ARG A 89 30.85 1.23 -0.57
C ARG A 89 30.57 -0.04 0.24
N ALA A 90 29.33 -0.26 0.69
CA ALA A 90 28.92 -1.47 1.40
C ALA A 90 29.15 -2.72 0.54
N ALA A 91 28.67 -2.71 -0.72
CA ALA A 91 28.88 -3.82 -1.66
C ALA A 91 30.37 -4.08 -1.96
N ARG A 92 31.22 -3.03 -2.00
CA ARG A 92 32.67 -3.19 -2.11
C ARG A 92 33.30 -3.79 -0.83
N GLY A 93 32.76 -3.46 0.34
CA GLY A 93 33.15 -4.02 1.62
C GLY A 93 32.88 -5.53 1.68
N GLU A 94 31.68 -5.95 1.34
CA GLU A 94 31.29 -7.37 1.26
C GLU A 94 32.18 -8.16 0.29
N ARG A 95 32.44 -7.61 -0.91
CA ARG A 95 33.35 -8.23 -1.89
C ARG A 95 34.77 -8.37 -1.35
N ARG A 96 35.24 -7.45 -0.50
CA ARG A 96 36.56 -7.53 0.14
C ARG A 96 36.57 -8.60 1.23
N ALA A 97 35.52 -8.68 2.06
CA ALA A 97 35.36 -9.70 3.08
C ALA A 97 35.36 -11.11 2.46
N ALA A 98 34.53 -11.34 1.44
CA ALA A 98 34.49 -12.61 0.71
C ALA A 98 35.83 -12.98 0.05
N ARG A 99 36.60 -11.99 -0.44
CA ARG A 99 37.96 -12.22 -0.95
C ARG A 99 38.94 -12.58 0.18
N GLY A 100 38.78 -12.01 1.37
CA GLY A 100 39.54 -12.33 2.57
C GLY A 100 39.34 -13.79 3.00
N GLU A 101 38.08 -14.21 3.11
CA GLU A 101 37.71 -15.61 3.44
C GLU A 101 38.29 -16.60 2.43
N ARG A 102 38.18 -16.30 1.12
CA ARG A 102 38.78 -17.14 0.07
C ARG A 102 40.30 -17.24 0.19
N ARG A 103 40.98 -16.18 0.66
CA ARG A 103 42.43 -16.21 0.90
C ARG A 103 42.76 -17.06 2.13
N ALA A 104 41.99 -16.94 3.21
CA ALA A 104 42.15 -17.75 4.42
C ALA A 104 41.98 -19.25 4.11
N ALA A 105 40.89 -19.64 3.44
CA ALA A 105 40.65 -21.03 3.02
C ALA A 105 41.74 -21.57 2.08
N ARG A 106 42.31 -20.73 1.20
CA ARG A 106 43.47 -21.12 0.37
C ARG A 106 44.74 -21.31 1.21
N GLY A 107 44.91 -20.52 2.27
CA GLY A 107 45.99 -20.65 3.25
C GLY A 107 45.92 -21.99 3.98
N GLU A 108 44.76 -22.34 4.53
CA GLU A 108 44.53 -23.62 5.21
C GLU A 108 44.79 -24.81 4.28
N ARG A 109 44.29 -24.76 3.04
CA ARG A 109 44.57 -25.82 2.04
C ARG A 109 46.06 -25.95 1.73
N ARG A 110 46.82 -24.86 1.76
CA ARG A 110 48.29 -24.89 1.57
C ARG A 110 48.98 -25.50 2.78
N ALA A 111 48.56 -25.16 4.00
CA ALA A 111 49.09 -25.74 5.24
C ALA A 111 48.86 -27.26 5.27
N ALA A 112 47.63 -27.71 5.02
CA ALA A 112 47.30 -29.14 4.98
C ALA A 112 48.07 -29.90 3.88
N ARG A 113 48.35 -29.26 2.73
CA ARG A 113 49.22 -29.84 1.69
C ARG A 113 50.68 -29.92 2.15
N GLY A 114 51.15 -28.96 2.93
CA GLY A 114 52.48 -28.96 3.55
C GLY A 114 52.66 -30.12 4.53
N GLU A 115 51.71 -30.30 5.45
CA GLU A 115 51.70 -31.42 6.40
C GLU A 115 51.70 -32.78 5.70
N ARG A 116 50.86 -32.95 4.66
CA ARG A 116 50.85 -34.18 3.85
C ARG A 116 52.19 -34.44 3.14
N ARG A 117 52.91 -33.38 2.74
CA ARG A 117 54.25 -33.52 2.14
C ARG A 117 55.29 -33.93 3.18
N ALA A 118 55.25 -33.33 4.38
CA ALA A 118 56.12 -33.71 5.49
C ALA A 118 55.93 -35.19 5.88
N ALA A 119 54.68 -35.62 6.10
CA ALA A 119 54.36 -37.01 6.42
C ALA A 119 54.77 -37.99 5.31
N ARG A 120 54.70 -37.59 4.02
CA ARG A 120 55.22 -38.40 2.91
C ARG A 120 56.75 -38.47 2.91
N GLY A 121 57.43 -37.39 3.31
CA GLY A 121 58.89 -37.35 3.49
C GLY A 121 59.34 -38.31 4.58
N GLU A 122 58.71 -38.28 5.76
CA GLU A 122 58.97 -39.20 6.87
C GLU A 122 58.76 -40.66 6.46
N ARG A 123 57.66 -40.97 5.77
CA ARG A 123 57.41 -42.32 5.24
C ARG A 123 58.44 -42.79 4.22
N ARG A 124 59.03 -41.86 3.45
CA ARG A 124 60.11 -42.18 2.50
C ARG A 124 61.42 -42.45 3.24
N ALA A 125 61.76 -41.65 4.26
CA ALA A 125 62.92 -41.87 5.11
C ALA A 125 62.84 -43.23 5.83
N ALA A 126 61.71 -43.54 6.46
CA ALA A 126 61.47 -44.82 7.14
C ALA A 126 61.40 -46.05 6.19
N ARG A 127 61.22 -45.84 4.89
CA ARG A 127 61.37 -46.91 3.86
C ARG A 127 62.81 -47.03 3.37
N GLY A 128 63.58 -45.95 3.39
CA GLY A 128 65.02 -45.96 3.08
C GLY A 128 65.81 -46.73 4.13
N GLU A 129 65.53 -46.49 5.41
CA GLU A 129 66.13 -47.24 6.54
C GLU A 129 65.75 -48.73 6.56
N ARG A 130 64.59 -49.10 6.00
CA ARG A 130 64.21 -50.52 5.81
C ARG A 130 64.85 -51.18 4.58
N ARG A 131 65.51 -50.40 3.72
CA ARG A 131 66.16 -50.87 2.49
C ARG A 131 67.68 -50.94 2.62
N THR A 132 68.27 -50.53 3.75
CA THR A 132 69.66 -50.84 4.04
C THR A 132 69.77 -52.35 4.25
N PRO A 133 70.57 -53.08 3.44
CA PRO A 133 70.79 -54.50 3.67
C PRO A 133 71.46 -54.68 5.04
N GLU A 134 71.14 -55.76 5.75
CA GLU A 134 71.91 -56.18 6.93
C GLU A 134 73.40 -56.18 6.60
N PRO A 135 74.29 -55.78 7.53
CA PRO A 135 75.71 -56.00 7.34
C PRO A 135 75.94 -57.51 7.25
N CYS A 136 76.57 -57.97 6.17
CA CYS A 136 77.09 -59.33 6.09
C CYS A 136 78.00 -59.59 7.29
N ALA A 137 77.51 -60.34 8.27
CA ALA A 137 78.34 -60.95 9.29
C ALA A 137 78.51 -62.43 8.92
N GLU A 138 79.45 -62.73 8.03
CA GLU A 138 79.98 -64.09 7.95
C GLU A 138 81.50 -64.15 8.01
N ARG A 139 81.91 -65.18 8.74
CA ARG A 139 83.21 -65.81 8.94
C ARG A 139 84.14 -65.69 7.72
N GLY A 140 85.44 -65.54 7.98
CA GLY A 140 86.50 -65.72 6.97
C GLY A 140 86.50 -67.14 6.37
N PRO A 141 87.48 -67.54 5.53
CA PRO A 141 88.79 -66.95 5.25
C PRO A 141 89.07 -66.78 3.74
N ARG A 142 90.25 -66.24 3.41
CA ARG A 142 90.78 -65.99 2.05
C ARG A 142 90.13 -64.79 1.36
N GLY A 143 90.99 -63.81 1.13
CA GLY A 143 90.62 -62.53 0.58
C GLY A 143 90.07 -62.65 -0.83
N GLN A 144 88.97 -61.96 -1.04
CA GLN A 144 88.70 -61.21 -2.25
C GLN A 144 87.87 -59.98 -1.88
N ARG A 145 88.20 -58.86 -2.53
CA ARG A 145 87.88 -57.48 -2.19
C ARG A 145 86.37 -57.21 -2.17
N CYS A 146 85.90 -56.55 -1.11
CA CYS A 146 84.72 -55.69 -1.19
C CYS A 146 85.18 -54.26 -1.51
N ASP A 147 84.67 -53.74 -2.62
CA ASP A 147 84.99 -52.42 -3.12
C ASP A 147 84.55 -51.31 -2.16
N ARG A 148 85.48 -50.39 -1.96
CA ARG A 148 85.38 -49.26 -1.05
C ARG A 148 84.52 -48.18 -1.70
N ARG A 149 83.24 -48.07 -1.32
CA ARG A 149 82.46 -46.82 -1.44
C ARG A 149 81.64 -46.59 -0.18
N ALA A 150 82.32 -46.18 0.89
CA ALA A 150 81.71 -45.67 2.09
C ALA A 150 82.17 -44.21 2.29
N THR A 151 81.26 -43.31 1.88
CA THR A 151 80.95 -42.02 2.51
C THR A 151 82.11 -41.11 2.89
N GLU A 152 82.59 -40.35 1.91
CA GLU A 152 83.13 -39.03 2.15
C GLU A 152 82.01 -38.01 1.93
N GLY A 153 81.59 -37.36 3.02
CA GLY A 153 80.53 -36.35 3.01
C GLY A 153 80.30 -35.74 4.38
N ASP A 154 81.32 -35.76 5.24
CA ASP A 154 81.34 -35.01 6.49
C ASP A 154 81.78 -33.59 6.17
N ARG A 155 80.80 -32.74 5.83
CA ARG A 155 80.81 -31.25 5.86
C ARG A 155 79.51 -30.77 5.22
N VAL A 156 78.50 -30.49 6.05
CA VAL A 156 77.75 -29.22 6.17
C VAL A 156 76.66 -29.48 7.23
N GLY A 157 77.10 -29.66 8.48
CA GLY A 157 76.27 -29.59 9.67
C GLY A 157 76.29 -28.18 10.25
N ARG A 158 75.94 -27.16 9.45
CA ARG A 158 75.72 -25.80 9.93
C ARG A 158 74.76 -25.09 8.96
N ALA A 159 73.63 -24.62 9.52
CA ALA A 159 72.57 -23.80 8.90
C ALA A 159 71.25 -24.53 8.54
N ALA A 160 70.41 -24.74 9.55
CA ALA A 160 68.94 -24.78 9.39
C ALA A 160 68.23 -24.31 10.67
N GLN A 161 68.65 -23.15 11.20
CA GLN A 161 67.77 -22.28 11.98
C GLN A 161 67.43 -21.09 11.08
N ALA A 162 66.35 -21.22 10.31
CA ALA A 162 65.77 -20.10 9.59
C ALA A 162 64.25 -20.33 9.49
N GLY A 163 63.54 -19.90 10.53
CA GLY A 163 62.08 -19.79 10.49
C GLY A 163 61.65 -18.71 9.48
N PRO A 164 60.48 -18.86 8.83
CA PRO A 164 59.98 -17.80 7.97
C PRO A 164 59.39 -16.67 8.82
N ARG A 165 60.04 -15.50 8.72
CA ARG A 165 59.59 -14.20 9.19
C ARG A 165 58.23 -13.84 8.57
N ALA A 166 57.26 -13.51 9.41
CA ALA A 166 56.08 -12.73 9.07
C ALA A 166 56.46 -11.24 8.92
N PRO A 167 55.80 -10.45 8.04
CA PRO A 167 55.99 -9.00 7.99
C PRO A 167 55.17 -8.30 9.08
N ALA A 168 55.78 -7.28 9.67
CA ALA A 168 55.27 -6.48 10.76
C ALA A 168 54.26 -5.40 10.32
N ALA A 169 53.26 -5.16 11.18
CA ALA A 169 52.56 -3.89 11.42
C ALA A 169 51.73 -4.13 12.71
N GLY A 170 51.95 -3.47 13.85
CA GLY A 170 52.05 -2.03 14.03
C GLY A 170 50.71 -1.53 14.58
N ALA A 171 50.43 -1.75 15.88
CA ALA A 171 49.35 -1.06 16.59
C ALA A 171 49.60 -1.06 18.12
N ASP A 172 49.80 0.15 18.61
CA ASP A 172 49.96 0.65 19.98
C ASP A 172 48.90 0.08 20.96
N LYS A 173 49.34 -0.53 22.07
CA LYS A 173 48.50 -0.83 23.24
C LYS A 173 48.93 0.10 24.38
N ARG A 174 48.32 1.29 24.42
CA ARG A 174 48.19 2.07 25.64
C ARG A 174 46.88 1.71 26.32
N GLY A 175 46.99 1.15 27.53
CA GLY A 175 45.87 0.76 28.36
C GLY A 175 44.94 1.94 28.68
N ARG A 176 43.65 1.63 28.74
CA ARG A 176 42.66 2.35 29.54
C ARG A 176 41.58 1.36 29.94
N ASN A 177 41.32 1.36 31.24
CA ASN A 177 40.32 0.58 31.95
C ASN A 177 38.92 0.74 31.35
N ALA A 178 38.17 -0.35 31.28
CA ALA A 178 36.70 -0.32 31.28
C ALA A 178 36.20 -1.67 31.82
N GLU A 179 35.62 -1.61 33.02
CA GLU A 179 34.93 -2.67 33.72
C GLU A 179 33.78 -3.27 32.90
N GLU A 180 33.68 -4.60 32.87
CA GLU A 180 32.44 -5.31 32.54
C GLU A 180 31.60 -5.50 33.82
N PRO A 181 30.30 -5.19 33.83
CA PRO A 181 29.42 -5.60 34.92
C PRO A 181 28.92 -7.05 34.70
N PRO A 182 28.83 -7.87 35.76
CA PRO A 182 28.37 -9.25 35.64
C PRO A 182 26.84 -9.35 35.53
N LEU A 183 26.41 -10.29 34.68
CA LEU A 183 25.03 -10.77 34.58
C LEU A 183 24.60 -11.39 35.91
N ARG A 184 23.67 -10.73 36.61
CA ARG A 184 22.99 -11.27 37.79
C ARG A 184 21.84 -12.18 37.35
N SER A 185 21.99 -13.46 37.67
CA SER A 185 20.93 -14.46 37.72
C SER A 185 19.81 -14.01 38.68
N PHE A 186 18.62 -13.73 38.16
CA PHE A 186 17.42 -13.62 38.99
C PHE A 186 16.65 -14.94 38.95
N ARG A 187 16.69 -15.63 40.09
CA ARG A 187 16.00 -16.88 40.37
C ARG A 187 14.49 -16.69 40.26
N ALA A 188 13.85 -17.59 39.52
CA ALA A 188 12.42 -17.84 39.60
C ALA A 188 12.07 -18.34 41.01
N ARG A 189 11.12 -17.67 41.65
CA ARG A 189 10.33 -18.18 42.78
C ARG A 189 9.14 -17.23 42.98
N HIS A 190 7.98 -17.64 42.47
CA HIS A 190 6.66 -17.54 43.10
C HIS A 190 5.61 -17.98 42.08
N ALA A 191 5.35 -19.29 42.07
CA ALA A 191 4.07 -19.83 41.66
C ALA A 191 3.05 -19.51 42.77
N GLY A 192 1.87 -19.04 42.40
CA GLY A 192 0.75 -18.94 43.32
C GLY A 192 -0.26 -17.87 42.94
N ALA A 193 -1.41 -18.35 42.43
CA ALA A 193 -2.70 -17.67 42.38
C ALA A 193 -2.87 -16.51 41.37
N TRP A 194 -3.71 -16.76 40.36
CA TRP A 194 -4.93 -16.01 40.01
C TRP A 194 -5.26 -16.27 38.55
N LEU A 195 -5.98 -17.37 38.32
CA LEU A 195 -6.57 -17.74 37.03
C LEU A 195 -8.05 -18.06 37.29
N ALA A 196 -8.84 -17.01 37.46
CA ALA A 196 -10.29 -17.00 37.25
C ALA A 196 -10.78 -15.54 37.34
N LEU A 197 -11.75 -15.20 36.48
CA LEU A 197 -12.40 -13.88 36.33
C LEU A 197 -11.63 -12.84 35.52
N LEU A 198 -11.64 -13.00 34.18
CA LEU A 198 -11.77 -11.89 33.22
C LEU A 198 -12.33 -12.42 31.89
N SER A 199 -13.41 -13.20 31.96
CA SER A 199 -14.31 -13.43 30.83
C SER A 199 -15.39 -12.35 30.88
N GLY A 200 -15.20 -11.27 30.14
CA GLY A 200 -16.24 -10.25 30.00
C GLY A 200 -15.74 -8.81 29.92
N MET A 201 -15.03 -8.47 28.84
CA MET A 201 -15.12 -7.20 28.11
C MET A 201 -13.99 -7.19 27.08
N SER A 202 -14.28 -7.47 25.82
CA SER A 202 -13.40 -7.09 24.73
C SER A 202 -14.23 -6.27 23.77
N LEU A 203 -14.09 -4.95 23.92
CA LEU A 203 -14.47 -3.97 22.94
C LEU A 203 -13.91 -4.39 21.58
N THR A 204 -14.78 -4.74 20.65
CA THR A 204 -14.44 -5.00 19.25
C THR A 204 -14.03 -3.69 18.59
N SER A 205 -12.77 -3.31 18.79
CA SER A 205 -12.13 -2.36 17.87
C SER A 205 -11.82 -3.12 16.58
N PRO A 206 -12.20 -2.62 15.40
CA PRO A 206 -11.75 -3.22 14.15
C PRO A 206 -10.25 -2.97 14.04
N LEU A 207 -9.42 -3.97 14.39
CA LEU A 207 -8.02 -3.96 13.99
C LEU A 207 -8.01 -4.03 12.46
N ARG A 208 -7.63 -2.93 11.80
CA ARG A 208 -7.14 -3.01 10.43
C ARG A 208 -5.91 -3.91 10.46
N ALA A 209 -6.01 -5.09 9.86
CA ALA A 209 -4.88 -5.99 9.68
C ALA A 209 -3.75 -5.22 8.98
N GLN A 210 -2.56 -5.20 9.57
CA GLN A 210 -1.40 -4.63 8.89
C GLN A 210 -0.99 -5.53 7.72
N PRO A 211 -0.49 -4.97 6.60
CA PRO A 211 -0.01 -5.77 5.46
C PRO A 211 1.04 -6.79 5.92
N THR A 212 0.84 -8.05 5.54
CA THR A 212 1.79 -9.13 5.83
C THR A 212 3.08 -8.96 5.00
N ALA A 213 4.13 -9.71 5.32
CA ALA A 213 5.35 -9.72 4.49
C ALA A 213 5.06 -10.18 3.05
N ALA A 214 4.10 -11.10 2.87
CA ALA A 214 3.66 -11.55 1.55
C ALA A 214 2.93 -10.44 0.79
N ASP A 215 2.06 -9.68 1.46
CA ASP A 215 1.35 -8.54 0.87
C ASP A 215 2.33 -7.46 0.40
N LYS A 216 3.34 -7.15 1.22
CA LYS A 216 4.38 -6.19 0.86
C LYS A 216 5.19 -6.64 -0.37
N ALA A 217 5.54 -7.91 -0.44
CA ALA A 217 6.24 -8.46 -1.60
C ALA A 217 5.39 -8.44 -2.88
N LEU A 218 4.09 -8.75 -2.76
CA LEU A 218 3.12 -8.65 -3.86
C LEU A 218 2.98 -7.20 -4.33
N ALA A 219 2.78 -6.26 -3.41
CA ALA A 219 2.63 -4.84 -3.72
C ALA A 219 3.88 -4.26 -4.41
N GLU A 220 5.08 -4.64 -3.95
CA GLU A 220 6.34 -4.22 -4.59
C GLU A 220 6.47 -4.79 -6.01
N GLY A 221 6.14 -6.07 -6.22
CA GLY A 221 6.13 -6.68 -7.55
C GLY A 221 5.18 -5.96 -8.52
N LEU A 222 3.95 -5.72 -8.06
CA LEU A 222 2.94 -4.97 -8.83
C LEU A 222 3.38 -3.54 -9.15
N PHE A 223 4.04 -2.87 -8.20
CA PHE A 223 4.57 -1.52 -8.40
C PHE A 223 5.65 -1.48 -9.48
N GLN A 224 6.61 -2.40 -9.43
CA GLN A 224 7.71 -2.45 -10.41
C GLN A 224 7.20 -2.80 -11.81
N ASP A 225 6.28 -3.77 -11.91
CA ASP A 225 5.62 -4.09 -13.19
C ASP A 225 4.85 -2.89 -13.74
N GLY A 226 4.05 -2.24 -12.89
CA GLY A 226 3.26 -1.07 -13.27
C GLY A 226 4.13 0.07 -13.78
N LYS A 227 5.26 0.34 -13.12
CA LYS A 227 6.23 1.33 -13.59
C LYS A 227 6.85 0.97 -14.93
N LYS A 228 7.29 -0.28 -15.10
CA LYS A 228 7.86 -0.75 -16.37
C LYS A 228 6.86 -0.58 -17.52
N LEU A 229 5.61 -0.99 -17.32
CA LEU A 229 4.55 -0.84 -18.32
C LEU A 229 4.23 0.64 -18.61
N MET A 230 4.27 1.50 -17.59
CA MET A 230 4.10 2.94 -17.76
C MET A 230 5.25 3.57 -18.56
N ASP A 231 6.49 3.09 -18.39
CA ASP A 231 7.66 3.51 -19.18
C ASP A 231 7.57 3.02 -20.64
N GLU A 232 6.94 1.85 -20.86
CA GLU A 232 6.62 1.31 -22.19
C GLU A 232 5.40 1.98 -22.86
N GLY A 233 4.68 2.86 -22.15
CA GLY A 233 3.47 3.52 -22.65
C GLY A 233 2.20 2.67 -22.61
N LYS A 234 2.24 1.47 -22.00
CA LYS A 234 1.10 0.54 -21.87
C LYS A 234 0.23 0.88 -20.66
N LEU A 235 -0.47 2.01 -20.74
CA LEU A 235 -1.19 2.58 -19.61
C LEU A 235 -2.36 1.71 -19.11
N THR A 236 -3.08 1.06 -20.02
CA THR A 236 -4.22 0.18 -19.70
C THR A 236 -3.82 -1.04 -18.85
N GLU A 237 -2.58 -1.51 -18.96
CA GLU A 237 -2.03 -2.58 -18.13
C GLU A 237 -1.30 -2.04 -16.88
N ALA A 238 -0.67 -0.87 -17.01
CA ALA A 238 0.12 -0.25 -15.94
C ALA A 238 -0.75 0.25 -14.78
N CYS A 239 -1.80 1.02 -15.07
CA CYS A 239 -2.57 1.70 -14.01
C CYS A 239 -3.29 0.71 -13.09
N PRO A 240 -3.94 -0.37 -13.58
CA PRO A 240 -4.52 -1.38 -12.71
C PRO A 240 -3.51 -2.07 -11.78
N LYS A 241 -2.27 -2.32 -12.24
CA LYS A 241 -1.22 -2.90 -11.40
C LYS A 241 -0.77 -1.93 -10.30
N LEU A 242 -0.63 -0.65 -10.62
CA LEU A 242 -0.31 0.39 -9.63
C LEU A 242 -1.47 0.59 -8.63
N ALA A 243 -2.72 0.51 -9.09
CA ALA A 243 -3.90 0.58 -8.24
C ALA A 243 -3.96 -0.60 -7.27
N GLU A 244 -3.67 -1.81 -7.75
CA GLU A 244 -3.64 -3.00 -6.91
C GLU A 244 -2.47 -2.96 -5.91
N SER A 245 -1.29 -2.49 -6.33
CA SER A 245 -0.17 -2.24 -5.42
C SER A 245 -0.57 -1.27 -4.29
N GLN A 246 -1.22 -0.15 -4.64
CA GLN A 246 -1.68 0.85 -3.68
C GLN A 246 -2.78 0.30 -2.75
N ARG A 247 -3.63 -0.61 -3.24
CA ARG A 247 -4.68 -1.27 -2.46
C ARG A 247 -4.10 -2.24 -1.43
N VAL A 248 -3.05 -2.97 -1.81
CA VAL A 248 -2.41 -3.99 -0.98
C VAL A 248 -1.47 -3.38 0.06
N ASP A 249 -0.60 -2.45 -0.35
CA ASP A 249 0.31 -1.71 0.55
C ASP A 249 0.29 -0.20 0.21
N PRO A 250 -0.60 0.58 0.85
CA PRO A 250 -0.74 2.00 0.55
C PRO A 250 0.54 2.80 0.87
N THR A 251 1.17 3.40 -0.15
CA THR A 251 2.33 4.28 0.05
C THR A 251 2.23 5.57 -0.74
N VAL A 252 2.84 6.66 -0.25
CA VAL A 252 2.91 7.94 -0.97
C VAL A 252 3.56 7.77 -2.35
N GLY A 253 4.59 6.90 -2.45
CA GLY A 253 5.30 6.65 -3.70
C GLY A 253 4.43 5.96 -4.74
N THR A 254 3.72 4.90 -4.34
CA THR A 254 2.79 4.17 -5.22
C THR A 254 1.65 5.07 -5.68
N LEU A 255 1.02 5.81 -4.76
CA LEU A 255 -0.07 6.74 -5.07
C LEU A 255 0.34 7.84 -6.06
N LEU A 256 1.56 8.41 -5.93
CA LEU A 256 2.07 9.38 -6.89
C LEU A 256 2.24 8.79 -8.30
N ASN A 257 2.70 7.55 -8.41
CA ASN A 257 2.86 6.89 -9.70
C ASN A 257 1.50 6.53 -10.31
N LEU A 258 0.54 6.10 -9.48
CA LEU A 258 -0.84 5.86 -9.91
C LEU A 258 -1.48 7.14 -10.47
N ALA A 259 -1.34 8.27 -9.77
CA ALA A 259 -1.82 9.58 -10.22
C ALA A 259 -1.22 9.99 -11.58
N VAL A 260 0.09 9.80 -11.76
CA VAL A 260 0.76 10.04 -13.05
C VAL A 260 0.25 9.09 -14.14
N CYS A 261 -0.03 7.83 -13.80
CA CYS A 261 -0.57 6.86 -14.74
C CYS A 261 -1.95 7.28 -15.25
N HIS A 262 -2.88 7.60 -14.33
CA HIS A 262 -4.21 8.08 -14.66
C HIS A 262 -4.18 9.41 -15.42
N GLU A 263 -3.24 10.31 -15.10
CA GLU A 263 -3.06 11.53 -15.87
C GLU A 263 -2.68 11.25 -17.33
N LYS A 264 -1.73 10.34 -17.55
CA LYS A 264 -1.32 9.93 -18.90
C LYS A 264 -2.44 9.21 -19.66
N GLU A 265 -3.30 8.49 -18.96
CA GLU A 265 -4.46 7.81 -19.53
C GLU A 265 -5.57 8.79 -19.93
N GLY A 266 -5.55 10.02 -19.40
CA GLY A 266 -6.58 11.05 -19.64
C GLY A 266 -7.65 11.12 -18.55
N LYS A 267 -7.56 10.28 -17.51
CA LYS A 267 -8.43 10.27 -16.33
C LYS A 267 -8.10 11.43 -15.39
N THR A 268 -8.51 12.62 -15.82
CA THR A 268 -8.13 13.91 -15.23
C THR A 268 -8.67 14.09 -13.81
N ALA A 269 -9.89 13.63 -13.52
CA ALA A 269 -10.50 13.74 -12.20
C ALA A 269 -9.94 12.71 -11.21
N SER A 270 -9.76 11.46 -11.64
CA SER A 270 -9.07 10.43 -10.84
C SER A 270 -7.66 10.87 -10.48
N ALA A 271 -6.87 11.31 -11.47
CA ALA A 271 -5.51 11.81 -11.23
C ALA A 271 -5.49 13.03 -10.29
N TRP A 272 -6.39 13.99 -10.45
CA TRP A 272 -6.50 15.15 -9.57
C TRP A 272 -6.77 14.74 -8.11
N ALA A 273 -7.71 13.83 -7.89
CA ALA A 273 -8.05 13.34 -6.56
C ALA A 273 -6.87 12.62 -5.90
N GLU A 274 -6.20 11.75 -6.65
CA GLU A 274 -5.02 11.01 -6.18
C GLU A 274 -3.82 11.92 -5.90
N PHE A 275 -3.57 12.95 -6.73
CA PHE A 275 -2.55 13.95 -6.42
C PHE A 275 -2.88 14.76 -5.17
N LYS A 276 -4.14 15.11 -4.96
CA LYS A 276 -4.55 15.78 -3.71
C LYS A 276 -4.32 14.91 -2.49
N GLU A 277 -4.68 13.63 -2.56
CA GLU A 277 -4.46 12.67 -1.49
C GLU A 277 -2.96 12.46 -1.25
N ALA A 278 -2.18 12.23 -2.30
CA ALA A 278 -0.73 12.09 -2.22
C ALA A 278 -0.06 13.32 -1.62
N SER A 279 -0.54 14.52 -1.96
CA SER A 279 -0.05 15.77 -1.38
C SER A 279 -0.28 15.83 0.13
N ALA A 280 -1.47 15.46 0.58
CA ALA A 280 -1.83 15.42 2.00
C ALA A 280 -1.02 14.36 2.76
N LEU A 281 -0.93 13.14 2.25
CA LEU A 281 -0.15 12.06 2.85
C LEU A 281 1.36 12.38 2.88
N ALA A 282 1.89 13.00 1.83
CA ALA A 282 3.27 13.46 1.80
C ALA A 282 3.54 14.57 2.84
N ALA A 283 2.59 15.49 3.01
CA ALA A 283 2.71 16.57 3.98
C ALA A 283 2.74 16.03 5.42
N THR A 284 1.85 15.09 5.76
CA THR A 284 1.82 14.46 7.09
C THR A 284 3.06 13.60 7.34
N ALA A 285 3.63 12.99 6.29
CA ALA A 285 4.88 12.23 6.36
C ALA A 285 6.16 13.10 6.35
N GLY A 286 6.05 14.43 6.34
CA GLY A 286 7.20 15.34 6.30
C GLY A 286 7.94 15.39 4.95
N GLN A 287 7.37 14.80 3.88
CA GLN A 287 7.94 14.73 2.54
C GLN A 287 7.56 15.97 1.71
N GLN A 288 8.06 17.15 2.13
CA GLN A 288 7.65 18.45 1.59
C GLN A 288 7.81 18.59 0.07
N ASP A 289 8.90 18.07 -0.51
CA ASP A 289 9.14 18.13 -1.96
C ASP A 289 8.06 17.35 -2.74
N ARG A 290 7.68 16.16 -2.24
CA ARG A 290 6.61 15.34 -2.84
C ARG A 290 5.24 15.96 -2.67
N SER A 291 4.98 16.57 -1.52
CA SER A 291 3.74 17.30 -1.25
C SER A 291 3.58 18.48 -2.23
N GLN A 292 4.64 19.27 -2.41
CA GLN A 292 4.62 20.40 -3.35
C GLN A 292 4.47 19.96 -4.80
N PHE A 293 5.17 18.88 -5.20
CA PHE A 293 5.00 18.30 -6.53
C PHE A 293 3.55 17.89 -6.79
N ALA A 294 2.96 17.11 -5.88
CA ALA A 294 1.58 16.64 -6.00
C ALA A 294 0.57 17.81 -5.99
N ALA A 295 0.77 18.79 -5.09
CA ALA A 295 -0.09 19.97 -5.02
C ALA A 295 -0.06 20.78 -6.32
N LYS A 296 1.11 20.93 -6.94
CA LYS A 296 1.26 21.63 -8.22
C LYS A 296 0.52 20.89 -9.34
N ARG A 297 0.69 19.57 -9.44
CA ARG A 297 0.00 18.75 -10.45
C ARG A 297 -1.51 18.77 -10.27
N ALA A 298 -1.99 18.67 -9.03
CA ALA A 298 -3.42 18.82 -8.72
C ALA A 298 -3.95 20.20 -9.18
N ALA A 299 -3.25 21.29 -8.90
CA ALA A 299 -3.69 22.62 -9.32
C ALA A 299 -3.74 22.78 -10.86
N GLU A 300 -2.79 22.18 -11.58
CA GLU A 300 -2.78 22.17 -13.05
C GLU A 300 -3.95 21.37 -13.63
N LEU A 301 -4.27 20.22 -13.04
CA LEU A 301 -5.40 19.40 -13.45
C LEU A 301 -6.74 20.04 -13.10
N GLU A 302 -6.83 20.74 -11.97
CA GLU A 302 -8.05 21.39 -11.51
C GLU A 302 -8.63 22.36 -12.54
N ALA A 303 -7.77 23.07 -13.26
CA ALA A 303 -8.16 23.98 -14.34
C ALA A 303 -8.72 23.27 -15.59
N ARG A 304 -8.54 21.94 -15.70
CA ARG A 304 -8.93 21.11 -16.84
C ARG A 304 -10.05 20.12 -16.53
N LEU A 305 -10.57 20.13 -15.30
CA LEU A 305 -11.60 19.18 -14.87
C LEU A 305 -12.93 19.41 -15.57
N THR A 306 -13.58 18.31 -15.96
CA THR A 306 -15.01 18.27 -16.22
C THR A 306 -15.76 18.15 -14.89
N ARG A 307 -16.72 19.05 -14.64
CA ARG A 307 -17.51 19.10 -13.41
C ARG A 307 -18.98 18.82 -13.72
N LEU A 308 -19.40 17.57 -13.57
CA LEU A 308 -20.78 17.15 -13.80
C LEU A 308 -21.71 17.71 -12.71
N VAL A 309 -22.70 18.49 -13.13
CA VAL A 309 -23.72 19.02 -12.22
C VAL A 309 -24.98 18.17 -12.38
N LEU A 310 -25.42 17.57 -11.27
CA LEU A 310 -26.68 16.82 -11.24
C LEU A 310 -27.77 17.72 -10.65
N GLU A 311 -28.96 17.70 -11.24
CA GLU A 311 -30.10 18.46 -10.76
C GLU A 311 -31.27 17.49 -10.55
N VAL A 312 -31.72 17.33 -9.31
CA VAL A 312 -32.83 16.44 -8.99
C VAL A 312 -34.13 17.24 -9.05
N ALA A 313 -34.97 16.98 -10.06
CA ALA A 313 -36.21 17.72 -10.26
C ALA A 313 -37.20 17.53 -9.09
N GLN A 314 -37.30 16.31 -8.56
CA GLN A 314 -38.10 16.01 -7.37
C GLN A 314 -37.47 14.87 -6.56
N ALA A 315 -36.98 15.19 -5.36
CA ALA A 315 -36.43 14.20 -4.45
C ALA A 315 -37.53 13.28 -3.91
N ALA A 316 -37.31 11.96 -4.00
CA ALA A 316 -38.15 10.95 -3.37
C ALA A 316 -37.55 10.48 -2.03
N PRO A 317 -38.37 10.11 -1.03
CA PRO A 317 -37.87 9.54 0.22
C PRO A 317 -37.03 8.27 -0.05
N GLY A 318 -35.83 8.21 0.52
CA GLY A 318 -34.91 7.09 0.31
C GLY A 318 -34.26 7.02 -1.08
N MET A 319 -34.31 8.11 -1.86
CA MET A 319 -33.64 8.17 -3.16
C MET A 319 -32.12 8.01 -3.03
N SER A 320 -31.54 7.08 -3.77
CA SER A 320 -30.10 6.91 -3.96
C SER A 320 -29.73 7.22 -5.40
N ILE A 321 -28.67 7.99 -5.58
CA ILE A 321 -28.12 8.31 -6.90
C ILE A 321 -26.74 7.66 -6.98
N THR A 322 -26.46 6.96 -8.07
CA THR A 322 -25.14 6.39 -8.35
C THR A 322 -24.57 7.02 -9.62
N LEU A 323 -23.26 7.21 -9.63
CA LEU A 323 -22.49 7.63 -10.78
C LEU A 323 -21.43 6.57 -11.05
N ASN A 324 -21.46 5.95 -12.23
CA ASN A 324 -20.59 4.82 -12.59
C ASN A 324 -20.65 3.68 -11.55
N GLY A 325 -21.83 3.44 -10.99
CA GLY A 325 -22.04 2.43 -9.93
C GLY A 325 -21.65 2.88 -8.51
N GLN A 326 -21.02 4.04 -8.36
CA GLN A 326 -20.60 4.57 -7.05
C GLN A 326 -21.70 5.46 -6.46
N GLN A 327 -22.17 5.14 -5.24
CA GLN A 327 -23.23 5.89 -4.58
C GLN A 327 -22.77 7.30 -4.22
N LEU A 328 -23.52 8.30 -4.66
CA LEU A 328 -23.30 9.71 -4.35
C LEU A 328 -24.00 10.07 -3.04
N SER A 329 -23.34 10.88 -2.23
CA SER A 329 -24.02 11.52 -1.10
C SER A 329 -24.96 12.62 -1.62
N ALA A 330 -26.05 12.88 -0.90
CA ALA A 330 -27.02 13.91 -1.29
C ALA A 330 -26.39 15.31 -1.47
N ALA A 331 -25.31 15.60 -0.71
CA ALA A 331 -24.55 16.84 -0.82
C ALA A 331 -23.65 16.90 -2.07
N ALA A 332 -23.15 15.75 -2.56
CA ALA A 332 -22.38 15.69 -3.79
C ALA A 332 -23.24 15.93 -5.03
N ALA A 333 -24.53 15.57 -4.97
CA ALA A 333 -25.45 15.68 -6.10
C ALA A 333 -25.89 17.12 -6.42
N THR A 334 -25.85 18.08 -5.50
CA THR A 334 -26.54 19.39 -5.67
C THR A 334 -25.60 20.61 -5.56
N GLY A 335 -24.28 20.40 -5.58
CA GLY A 335 -23.26 21.43 -5.33
C GLY A 335 -22.52 21.97 -6.58
N SER A 336 -21.25 22.34 -6.39
CA SER A 336 -20.33 22.95 -7.37
C SER A 336 -19.83 22.03 -8.50
N GLY A 337 -20.62 21.00 -8.82
CA GLY A 337 -20.31 19.96 -9.79
C GLY A 337 -19.29 18.94 -9.29
N ILE A 338 -19.53 17.68 -9.63
CA ILE A 338 -18.69 16.52 -9.29
C ILE A 338 -17.58 16.43 -10.34
N PRO A 339 -16.29 16.46 -9.95
CA PRO A 339 -15.20 16.17 -10.88
C PRO A 339 -15.34 14.75 -11.43
N VAL A 340 -15.38 14.63 -12.75
CA VAL A 340 -15.56 13.35 -13.45
C VAL A 340 -14.52 13.21 -14.56
N ASP A 341 -14.09 11.97 -14.79
CA ASP A 341 -13.19 11.67 -15.90
C ASP A 341 -13.92 11.81 -17.23
N PRO A 342 -13.24 12.27 -18.31
CA PRO A 342 -13.80 12.25 -19.66
C PRO A 342 -14.17 10.84 -20.10
N GLY A 343 -15.19 10.74 -20.96
CA GLY A 343 -15.74 9.48 -21.45
C GLY A 343 -17.22 9.29 -21.10
N THR A 344 -17.70 8.06 -21.20
CA THR A 344 -19.10 7.73 -20.92
C THR A 344 -19.30 7.54 -19.43
N ALA A 345 -20.20 8.34 -18.85
CA ALA A 345 -20.65 8.18 -17.47
C ALA A 345 -22.10 7.70 -17.41
N THR A 346 -22.38 6.74 -16.54
CA THR A 346 -23.74 6.24 -16.28
C THR A 346 -24.24 6.81 -14.96
N ILE A 347 -25.38 7.49 -15.02
CA ILE A 347 -26.06 8.05 -13.85
C ILE A 347 -27.31 7.20 -13.61
N GLU A 348 -27.48 6.69 -12.40
CA GLU A 348 -28.70 5.98 -12.01
C GLU A 348 -29.33 6.62 -10.78
N ALA A 349 -30.66 6.62 -10.71
CA ALA A 349 -31.42 7.05 -9.55
C ALA A 349 -32.45 5.98 -9.19
N LYS A 350 -32.50 5.61 -7.92
CA LYS A 350 -33.40 4.56 -7.38
C LYS A 350 -34.06 5.07 -6.12
N ALA A 351 -35.32 4.75 -5.90
CA ALA A 351 -36.00 5.02 -4.63
C ALA A 351 -36.98 3.88 -4.30
N PRO A 352 -37.22 3.56 -3.02
CA PRO A 352 -38.22 2.58 -2.63
C PRO A 352 -39.61 2.91 -3.23
N GLY A 353 -40.27 1.91 -3.83
CA GLY A 353 -41.59 2.08 -4.45
C GLY A 353 -41.59 2.86 -5.78
N LYS A 354 -40.42 3.20 -6.32
CA LYS A 354 -40.26 3.88 -7.61
C LYS A 354 -39.56 3.01 -8.65
N GLN A 355 -39.82 3.24 -9.93
CA GLN A 355 -39.04 2.65 -11.02
C GLN A 355 -37.62 3.26 -11.04
N PRO A 356 -36.56 2.46 -11.25
CA PRO A 356 -35.21 2.97 -11.39
C PRO A 356 -35.07 3.76 -12.68
N TRP A 357 -34.35 4.88 -12.61
CA TRP A 357 -33.99 5.70 -13.77
C TRP A 357 -32.49 5.56 -14.05
N SER A 358 -32.12 5.55 -15.33
CA SER A 358 -30.72 5.50 -15.77
C SER A 358 -30.53 6.32 -17.04
N GLN A 359 -29.43 7.06 -17.11
CA GLN A 359 -29.02 7.80 -18.29
C GLN A 359 -27.51 7.71 -18.48
N GLN A 360 -27.07 7.50 -19.72
CA GLN A 360 -25.67 7.62 -20.12
C GLN A 360 -25.40 9.01 -20.68
N VAL A 361 -24.27 9.59 -20.28
CA VAL A 361 -23.82 10.91 -20.71
C VAL A 361 -22.38 10.81 -21.18
N THR A 362 -22.10 11.36 -22.37
CA THR A 362 -20.74 11.44 -22.91
C THR A 362 -20.12 12.75 -22.47
N LEU A 363 -18.97 12.68 -21.82
CA LEU A 363 -18.25 13.82 -21.27
C LEU A 363 -17.00 14.08 -22.09
N GLU A 364 -16.97 15.23 -22.75
CA GLU A 364 -15.81 15.63 -23.56
C GLU A 364 -14.60 15.99 -22.66
N PRO A 365 -13.37 15.77 -23.15
CA PRO A 365 -12.16 16.22 -22.46
C PRO A 365 -12.09 17.75 -22.36
N GLY A 366 -11.67 18.25 -21.20
CA GLY A 366 -11.40 19.67 -20.97
C GLY A 366 -12.40 20.34 -20.02
N PRO A 367 -12.19 21.63 -19.72
CA PRO A 367 -13.00 22.33 -18.73
C PRO A 367 -14.45 22.49 -19.22
N SER A 368 -15.36 21.75 -18.60
CA SER A 368 -16.78 21.82 -18.91
C SER A 368 -17.63 21.53 -17.66
N ALA A 369 -18.87 22.00 -17.67
CA ALA A 369 -19.81 21.78 -16.57
C ALA A 369 -21.18 21.31 -17.10
N PRO A 370 -21.26 20.10 -17.69
CA PRO A 370 -22.51 19.57 -18.21
C PRO A 370 -23.52 19.39 -17.07
N ARG A 371 -24.78 19.73 -17.37
CA ARG A 371 -25.90 19.62 -16.44
C ARG A 371 -26.78 18.45 -16.84
N VAL A 372 -27.11 17.59 -15.88
CA VAL A 372 -28.02 16.45 -16.07
C VAL A 372 -29.15 16.56 -15.08
N VAL A 373 -30.37 16.63 -15.61
CA VAL A 373 -31.58 16.70 -14.80
C VAL A 373 -32.12 15.30 -14.59
N ILE A 374 -32.21 14.87 -13.33
CA ILE A 374 -32.84 13.63 -12.93
C ILE A 374 -34.34 13.90 -12.79
N PRO A 375 -35.19 13.30 -13.64
CA PRO A 375 -36.62 13.54 -13.62
C PRO A 375 -37.28 12.92 -12.37
N PRO A 376 -38.52 13.32 -12.04
CA PRO A 376 -39.30 12.64 -11.01
C PRO A 376 -39.43 11.15 -11.33
N LEU A 377 -39.11 10.29 -10.36
CA LEU A 377 -39.19 8.85 -10.57
C LEU A 377 -40.66 8.40 -10.61
N ALA A 378 -41.03 7.66 -11.65
CA ALA A 378 -42.35 7.06 -11.80
C ALA A 378 -42.59 6.04 -10.69
N ASP A 379 -43.83 5.93 -10.21
CA ASP A 379 -44.19 4.90 -9.25
C ASP A 379 -43.98 3.51 -9.85
N ALA A 380 -43.36 2.62 -9.07
CA ALA A 380 -43.33 1.21 -9.42
C ALA A 380 -44.77 0.74 -9.44
N ALA A 381 -45.24 0.26 -10.59
CA ALA A 381 -46.55 -0.36 -10.69
C ALA A 381 -46.60 -1.44 -9.61
N VAL A 382 -47.46 -1.26 -8.61
CA VAL A 382 -47.84 -2.33 -7.70
C VAL A 382 -48.48 -3.36 -8.61
N GLN A 383 -47.71 -4.36 -9.00
CA GLN A 383 -48.27 -5.58 -9.56
C GLN A 383 -49.11 -6.17 -8.42
N ARG A 384 -50.36 -5.73 -8.35
CA ARG A 384 -51.43 -6.47 -7.72
C ARG A 384 -51.30 -7.87 -8.33
N PRO A 385 -51.10 -8.94 -7.55
CA PRO A 385 -51.14 -10.28 -8.10
C PRO A 385 -52.41 -10.34 -8.94
N ALA A 386 -52.26 -10.55 -10.25
CA ALA A 386 -53.40 -10.59 -11.15
C ALA A 386 -54.36 -11.62 -10.55
N GLN A 387 -55.54 -11.17 -10.13
CA GLN A 387 -56.60 -12.05 -9.68
C GLN A 387 -56.77 -13.08 -10.80
N ALA A 388 -56.46 -14.34 -10.50
CA ALA A 388 -56.62 -15.43 -11.44
C ALA A 388 -58.08 -15.41 -11.89
N ALA A 389 -58.30 -15.09 -13.17
CA ALA A 389 -59.57 -15.33 -13.80
C ALA A 389 -59.88 -16.84 -13.66
N PRO A 390 -61.15 -17.23 -13.39
CA PRO A 390 -61.50 -18.63 -13.29
C PRO A 390 -61.08 -19.36 -14.59
N PRO A 391 -60.44 -20.53 -14.50
CA PRO A 391 -59.87 -21.19 -15.67
C PRO A 391 -61.00 -21.61 -16.62
N ALA A 392 -60.99 -21.06 -17.83
CA ALA A 392 -61.69 -21.65 -18.95
C ALA A 392 -61.07 -23.02 -19.27
N PRO A 393 -61.85 -24.03 -19.67
CA PRO A 393 -61.32 -25.37 -19.95
C PRO A 393 -60.32 -25.31 -21.10
N ALA A 394 -59.06 -25.65 -20.80
CA ALA A 394 -57.97 -25.63 -21.77
C ALA A 394 -58.15 -26.75 -22.83
N PRO A 395 -57.96 -26.45 -24.13
CA PRO A 395 -57.82 -27.50 -25.14
C PRO A 395 -56.50 -28.26 -24.93
N ALA A 396 -56.53 -29.56 -25.17
CA ALA A 396 -55.41 -30.47 -24.96
C ALA A 396 -54.22 -30.10 -25.86
N VAL A 397 -53.16 -29.56 -25.24
CA VAL A 397 -51.85 -29.39 -25.87
C VAL A 397 -50.97 -30.56 -25.45
N ARG A 398 -50.41 -31.24 -26.46
CA ARG A 398 -49.51 -32.39 -26.33
C ARG A 398 -48.20 -32.00 -25.62
N PRO A 399 -47.55 -32.92 -24.88
CA PRO A 399 -46.33 -32.61 -24.14
C PRO A 399 -45.16 -32.37 -25.09
N GLY A 400 -44.64 -31.14 -25.10
CA GLY A 400 -43.28 -30.84 -25.53
C GLY A 400 -42.29 -31.19 -24.39
N PRO A 401 -41.00 -31.44 -24.70
CA PRO A 401 -40.04 -31.93 -23.72
C PRO A 401 -39.85 -30.91 -22.59
N ALA A 402 -40.07 -31.38 -21.36
CA ALA A 402 -39.88 -30.60 -20.15
C ALA A 402 -38.43 -30.13 -20.03
N GLN A 403 -38.22 -28.82 -19.88
CA GLN A 403 -37.00 -28.33 -19.27
C GLN A 403 -37.06 -28.61 -17.76
N PRO A 404 -35.99 -29.14 -17.15
CA PRO A 404 -36.01 -29.48 -15.73
C PRO A 404 -35.94 -28.20 -14.89
N GLU A 405 -37.02 -27.87 -14.19
CA GLU A 405 -36.97 -26.95 -13.07
C GLU A 405 -36.21 -27.61 -11.93
N ALA A 406 -35.04 -27.05 -11.60
CA ALA A 406 -34.20 -27.54 -10.50
C ALA A 406 -34.84 -27.18 -9.15
N SER A 407 -35.67 -28.09 -8.64
CA SER A 407 -36.05 -28.14 -7.23
C SER A 407 -34.85 -28.59 -6.39
N GLY A 408 -34.00 -27.63 -6.00
CA GLY A 408 -32.87 -27.86 -5.11
C GLY A 408 -32.88 -26.83 -3.98
N SER A 409 -32.92 -27.30 -2.73
CA SER A 409 -32.76 -26.43 -1.55
C SER A 409 -31.50 -25.55 -1.73
N PRO A 410 -31.59 -24.22 -1.60
CA PRO A 410 -30.46 -23.31 -1.82
C PRO A 410 -29.27 -23.62 -0.90
N VAL A 411 -29.53 -24.23 0.26
CA VAL A 411 -28.49 -24.70 1.21
C VAL A 411 -27.73 -25.90 0.66
N ARG A 412 -28.38 -26.76 -0.13
CA ARG A 412 -27.77 -27.93 -0.74
C ARG A 412 -26.91 -27.53 -1.94
N THR A 413 -27.35 -26.55 -2.74
CA THR A 413 -26.54 -25.94 -3.79
C THR A 413 -25.30 -25.26 -3.21
N LEU A 414 -25.45 -24.51 -2.12
CA LEU A 414 -24.33 -23.90 -1.42
C LEU A 414 -23.36 -24.95 -0.84
N GLY A 415 -23.89 -26.06 -0.33
CA GLY A 415 -23.10 -27.20 0.15
C GLY A 415 -22.25 -27.86 -0.96
N PHE A 416 -22.79 -28.01 -2.17
CA PHE A 416 -22.03 -28.52 -3.32
C PHE A 416 -20.96 -27.53 -3.80
N VAL A 417 -21.25 -26.23 -3.80
CA VAL A 417 -20.25 -25.19 -4.15
C VAL A 417 -19.12 -25.17 -3.12
N ALA A 418 -19.43 -25.18 -1.83
CA ALA A 418 -18.44 -25.22 -0.75
C ALA A 418 -17.61 -26.53 -0.79
N GLY A 419 -18.25 -27.66 -1.04
CA GLY A 419 -17.57 -28.96 -1.20
C GLY A 419 -16.66 -29.00 -2.44
N GLY A 420 -17.09 -28.42 -3.56
CA GLY A 420 -16.29 -28.31 -4.79
C GLY A 420 -15.06 -27.44 -4.62
N VAL A 421 -15.19 -26.29 -3.93
CA VAL A 421 -14.04 -25.43 -3.56
C VAL A 421 -13.08 -26.18 -2.62
N GLY A 422 -13.61 -26.97 -1.69
CA GLY A 422 -12.81 -27.83 -0.80
C GLY A 422 -11.97 -28.86 -1.57
N LEU A 423 -12.56 -29.57 -2.54
CA LEU A 423 -11.84 -30.52 -3.40
C LEU A 423 -10.78 -29.85 -4.27
N ALA A 424 -11.08 -28.68 -4.85
CA ALA A 424 -10.11 -27.92 -5.61
C ALA A 424 -8.93 -27.47 -4.74
N GLY A 425 -9.20 -27.01 -3.51
CA GLY A 425 -8.17 -26.66 -2.52
C GLY A 425 -7.26 -27.82 -2.15
N LEU A 426 -7.83 -29.02 -1.96
CA LEU A 426 -7.06 -30.25 -1.73
C LEU A 426 -6.22 -30.65 -2.95
N GLY A 427 -6.73 -30.47 -4.17
CA GLY A 427 -6.00 -30.73 -5.41
C GLY A 427 -4.80 -29.79 -5.58
N VAL A 428 -4.99 -28.49 -5.33
CA VAL A 428 -3.90 -27.51 -5.33
C VAL A 428 -2.88 -27.84 -4.23
N GLY A 429 -3.34 -28.15 -3.01
CA GLY A 429 -2.48 -28.58 -1.92
C GLY A 429 -1.63 -29.80 -2.28
N ALA A 430 -2.20 -30.81 -2.92
CA ALA A 430 -1.48 -32.02 -3.33
C ALA A 430 -0.40 -31.74 -4.38
N VAL A 431 -0.68 -30.90 -5.39
CA VAL A 431 0.30 -30.52 -6.43
C VAL A 431 1.48 -29.78 -5.81
N PHE A 432 1.21 -28.80 -4.96
CA PHE A 432 2.25 -28.03 -4.29
C PHE A 432 3.01 -28.88 -3.26
N GLY A 433 2.36 -29.84 -2.60
CA GLY A 433 2.99 -30.80 -1.70
C GLY A 433 3.97 -31.73 -2.42
N ILE A 434 3.59 -32.28 -3.58
CA ILE A 434 4.46 -33.13 -4.40
C ILE A 434 5.66 -32.32 -4.93
N MET A 435 5.43 -31.09 -5.41
CA MET A 435 6.51 -30.20 -5.83
C MET A 435 7.46 -29.84 -4.68
N ALA A 436 6.95 -29.68 -3.46
CA ALA A 436 7.77 -29.42 -2.28
C ALA A 436 8.65 -30.63 -1.92
N ILE A 437 8.14 -31.85 -2.02
CA ILE A 437 8.92 -33.08 -1.78
C ILE A 437 10.02 -33.25 -2.83
N GLN A 438 9.73 -33.01 -4.11
CA GLN A 438 10.73 -33.08 -5.18
C GLN A 438 11.87 -32.07 -4.94
N LYS A 439 11.53 -30.81 -4.61
CA LYS A 439 12.54 -29.79 -4.29
C LYS A 439 13.31 -30.09 -3.00
N ALA A 440 12.69 -30.73 -2.01
CA ALA A 440 13.38 -31.14 -0.79
C ALA A 440 14.41 -32.26 -1.04
N GLY A 441 14.11 -33.19 -1.95
CA GLY A 441 15.06 -34.23 -2.38
C GLY A 441 16.29 -33.66 -3.08
N ASP A 442 16.13 -32.62 -3.89
CA ASP A 442 17.26 -31.96 -4.58
C ASP A 442 18.23 -31.26 -3.60
N VAL A 443 17.71 -30.73 -2.48
CA VAL A 443 18.51 -30.07 -1.43
C VAL A 443 19.33 -31.10 -0.63
N GLU A 444 18.81 -32.31 -0.43
CA GLU A 444 19.50 -33.37 0.31
C GLU A 444 20.71 -33.93 -0.47
N VAL A 445 20.62 -33.94 -1.81
CA VAL A 445 21.75 -34.29 -2.70
C VAL A 445 22.80 -33.17 -2.71
N GLY A 446 22.38 -31.90 -2.74
CA GLY A 446 23.27 -30.73 -2.78
C GLY A 446 24.00 -30.43 -1.46
N CYS A 447 23.40 -30.79 -0.31
CA CYS A 447 23.97 -30.56 1.02
C CYS A 447 24.63 -31.82 1.65
N SER A 448 24.82 -32.90 0.90
CA SER A 448 25.50 -34.11 1.40
C SER A 448 27.04 -33.97 1.36
N GLY A 449 27.61 -33.41 2.43
CA GLY A 449 29.05 -33.42 2.65
C GLY A 449 29.57 -32.33 3.57
N ASN A 450 30.81 -32.49 4.03
CA ASN A 450 31.50 -31.60 4.98
C ASN A 450 31.87 -30.20 4.42
N PHE A 451 31.26 -29.79 3.30
CA PHE A 451 31.42 -28.49 2.65
C PHE A 451 30.01 -27.89 2.52
N GLY A 452 29.65 -26.94 3.38
CA GLY A 452 28.28 -26.44 3.53
C GLY A 452 27.58 -26.00 2.23
N CYS A 453 26.25 -25.87 2.32
CA CYS A 453 25.33 -25.65 1.20
C CYS A 453 25.66 -24.41 0.35
N SER A 454 25.46 -24.50 -0.97
CA SER A 454 25.63 -23.38 -1.89
C SER A 454 24.45 -22.38 -1.79
N ARG A 455 24.63 -21.14 -2.29
CA ARG A 455 23.53 -20.14 -2.30
C ARG A 455 22.31 -20.59 -3.08
N ALA A 456 22.50 -21.38 -4.15
CA ALA A 456 21.39 -21.92 -4.93
C ALA A 456 20.58 -22.95 -4.11
N ASP A 457 21.25 -23.73 -3.26
CA ASP A 457 20.60 -24.73 -2.40
C ASP A 457 19.85 -24.06 -1.23
N VAL A 458 20.39 -22.95 -0.71
CA VAL A 458 19.70 -22.14 0.33
C VAL A 458 18.44 -21.48 -0.24
N GLU A 459 18.50 -20.95 -1.46
CA GLU A 459 17.35 -20.35 -2.16
C GLU A 459 16.30 -21.42 -2.55
N ALA A 460 16.74 -22.61 -2.94
CA ALA A 460 15.85 -23.76 -3.18
C ALA A 460 15.15 -24.22 -1.88
N ASN A 461 15.86 -24.23 -0.75
CA ASN A 461 15.30 -24.58 0.56
C ASN A 461 14.29 -23.53 1.08
N GLU A 462 14.55 -22.24 0.85
CA GLU A 462 13.62 -21.16 1.20
C GLU A 462 12.35 -21.24 0.32
N SER A 463 12.52 -21.49 -0.99
CA SER A 463 11.41 -21.75 -1.92
C SER A 463 10.59 -22.99 -1.53
N ALA A 464 11.25 -24.08 -1.10
CA ALA A 464 10.60 -25.30 -0.63
C ALA A 464 9.76 -25.04 0.64
N ARG A 465 10.26 -24.23 1.58
CA ARG A 465 9.49 -23.82 2.78
C ARG A 465 8.26 -23.01 2.42
N THR A 466 8.36 -22.05 1.50
CA THR A 466 7.19 -21.28 1.04
C THR A 466 6.17 -22.17 0.33
N THR A 467 6.64 -23.09 -0.53
CA THR A 467 5.78 -24.05 -1.25
C THR A 467 5.06 -25.00 -0.28
N ALA A 468 5.76 -25.49 0.75
CA ALA A 468 5.18 -26.34 1.79
C ALA A 468 4.17 -25.58 2.69
N MET A 469 4.43 -24.31 2.98
CA MET A 469 3.49 -23.47 3.75
C MET A 469 2.19 -23.21 2.97
N VAL A 470 2.30 -22.92 1.66
CA VAL A 470 1.14 -22.80 0.76
C VAL A 470 0.36 -24.11 0.69
N SER A 471 1.04 -25.25 0.58
CA SER A 471 0.42 -26.58 0.60
C SER A 471 -0.35 -26.84 1.90
N ASN A 472 0.25 -26.57 3.07
CA ASN A 472 -0.39 -26.80 4.37
C ASN A 472 -1.62 -25.92 4.58
N ILE A 473 -1.56 -24.65 4.17
CA ILE A 473 -2.70 -23.72 4.25
C ILE A 473 -3.81 -24.16 3.28
N ALA A 474 -3.46 -24.49 2.03
CA ALA A 474 -4.43 -24.93 1.02
C ALA A 474 -5.10 -26.26 1.40
N ALA A 475 -4.34 -27.21 1.94
CA ALA A 475 -4.87 -28.49 2.42
C ALA A 475 -5.76 -28.31 3.66
N GLY A 476 -5.33 -27.48 4.63
CA GLY A 476 -6.11 -27.18 5.83
C GLY A 476 -7.42 -26.45 5.53
N ALA A 477 -7.37 -25.43 4.68
CA ALA A 477 -8.57 -24.72 4.23
C ALA A 477 -9.47 -25.61 3.37
N GLY A 478 -8.88 -26.42 2.47
CA GLY A 478 -9.61 -27.38 1.63
C GLY A 478 -10.38 -28.41 2.45
N LEU A 479 -9.75 -29.00 3.47
CA LEU A 479 -10.38 -29.97 4.37
C LEU A 479 -11.54 -29.33 5.17
N LEU A 480 -11.36 -28.10 5.63
CA LEU A 480 -12.38 -27.37 6.40
C LEU A 480 -13.60 -27.02 5.52
N CYS A 481 -13.38 -26.53 4.29
CA CYS A 481 -14.44 -26.25 3.34
C CYS A 481 -15.16 -27.53 2.88
N LEU A 482 -14.42 -28.62 2.66
CA LEU A 482 -14.98 -29.93 2.33
C LEU A 482 -15.88 -30.45 3.46
N GLY A 483 -15.40 -30.41 4.70
CA GLY A 483 -16.15 -30.83 5.89
C GLY A 483 -17.43 -30.02 6.08
N ALA A 484 -17.35 -28.69 5.95
CA ALA A 484 -18.51 -27.81 6.04
C ALA A 484 -19.54 -28.05 4.91
N GLY A 485 -19.06 -28.28 3.67
CA GLY A 485 -19.93 -28.59 2.53
C GLY A 485 -20.66 -29.92 2.69
N VAL A 486 -19.95 -30.98 3.11
CA VAL A 486 -20.54 -32.29 3.39
C VAL A 486 -21.55 -32.22 4.54
N ALA A 487 -21.22 -31.50 5.62
CA ALA A 487 -22.13 -31.29 6.74
C ALA A 487 -23.42 -30.57 6.30
N MET A 488 -23.32 -29.50 5.50
CA MET A 488 -24.50 -28.80 4.96
C MET A 488 -25.38 -29.71 4.09
N VAL A 489 -24.79 -30.56 3.25
CA VAL A 489 -25.55 -31.49 2.41
C VAL A 489 -26.25 -32.55 3.26
N LEU A 490 -25.59 -33.10 4.29
CA LEU A 490 -26.16 -34.12 5.18
C LEU A 490 -27.25 -33.56 6.09
N LEU A 491 -27.05 -32.36 6.66
CA LEU A 491 -28.02 -31.68 7.53
C LEU A 491 -29.21 -31.10 6.76
N SER A 492 -29.12 -30.94 5.44
CA SER A 492 -30.24 -30.51 4.59
C SER A 492 -31.27 -31.62 4.30
N ARG A 493 -31.03 -32.85 4.76
CA ARG A 493 -32.06 -33.90 4.76
C ARG A 493 -33.00 -33.66 5.94
N SER A 494 -34.13 -33.02 5.69
CA SER A 494 -35.25 -33.03 6.62
C SER A 494 -35.68 -34.49 6.90
N PRO A 495 -35.95 -34.88 8.16
CA PRO A 495 -36.60 -36.15 8.44
C PRO A 495 -38.00 -36.16 7.81
N GLU A 496 -38.40 -37.29 7.23
CA GLU A 496 -39.78 -37.51 6.76
C GLU A 496 -40.77 -37.16 7.88
N ALA A 497 -41.76 -36.33 7.55
CA ALA A 497 -42.82 -35.95 8.48
C ALA A 497 -43.62 -37.20 8.89
N PRO A 498 -43.83 -37.48 10.19
CA PRO A 498 -44.83 -38.45 10.61
C PRO A 498 -46.23 -37.95 10.24
N ALA A 499 -47.10 -38.89 9.89
CA ALA A 499 -48.46 -38.69 9.43
C ALA A 499 -49.36 -37.92 10.43
N ALA A 500 -50.43 -37.36 9.88
CA ALA A 500 -51.46 -36.53 10.52
C ALA A 500 -51.79 -36.88 11.98
N GLY A 501 -51.53 -35.92 12.88
CA GLY A 501 -52.04 -35.90 14.25
C GLY A 501 -52.41 -34.45 14.63
N GLU A 502 -53.49 -34.31 15.38
CA GLU A 502 -54.15 -33.06 15.79
C GLU A 502 -53.16 -31.95 16.19
N ARG A 503 -53.30 -30.76 15.58
CA ARG A 503 -52.50 -29.59 15.91
C ARG A 503 -53.30 -28.64 16.79
N VAL A 504 -52.88 -28.53 18.04
CA VAL A 504 -53.17 -27.40 18.92
C VAL A 504 -52.05 -26.37 18.73
N TRP A 505 -52.40 -25.10 18.59
CA TRP A 505 -51.44 -24.00 18.53
C TRP A 505 -51.78 -22.89 19.52
N LEU A 506 -50.73 -22.24 20.03
CA LEU A 506 -50.80 -21.07 20.89
C LEU A 506 -50.40 -19.83 20.09
N SER A 507 -51.22 -18.79 20.13
CA SER A 507 -50.89 -17.49 19.55
C SER A 507 -50.91 -16.40 20.62
N PRO A 508 -49.77 -15.76 20.92
CA PRO A 508 -49.73 -14.59 21.78
C PRO A 508 -50.15 -13.34 21.00
N THR A 509 -51.01 -12.53 21.61
CA THR A 509 -51.43 -11.22 21.08
C THR A 509 -51.17 -10.15 22.13
N VAL A 510 -50.43 -9.11 21.74
CA VAL A 510 -50.14 -7.95 22.59
C VAL A 510 -51.17 -6.86 22.31
N ALA A 511 -51.93 -6.48 23.33
CA ALA A 511 -52.83 -5.34 23.30
C ALA A 511 -52.28 -4.21 24.19
N SER A 512 -52.82 -3.00 24.05
CA SER A 512 -52.35 -1.81 24.77
C SER A 512 -52.49 -1.88 26.29
N ASP A 513 -53.25 -2.84 26.80
CA ASP A 513 -53.48 -3.13 28.22
C ASP A 513 -52.71 -4.37 28.74
N GLY A 514 -51.94 -5.05 27.88
CA GLY A 514 -51.10 -6.19 28.26
C GLY A 514 -51.08 -7.32 27.22
N GLY A 515 -50.22 -8.33 27.45
CA GLY A 515 -50.12 -9.52 26.60
C GLY A 515 -51.13 -10.60 26.98
N ARG A 516 -51.86 -11.15 26.01
CA ARG A 516 -52.76 -12.32 26.17
C ARG A 516 -52.29 -13.48 25.31
N MET A 517 -52.54 -14.70 25.76
CA MET A 517 -52.27 -15.94 25.00
C MET A 517 -53.60 -16.62 24.68
N THR A 518 -53.79 -16.94 23.40
CA THR A 518 -54.96 -17.70 22.93
C THR A 518 -54.54 -19.09 22.49
N LEU A 519 -55.26 -20.10 22.97
CA LEU A 519 -55.09 -21.51 22.61
C LEU A 519 -56.17 -21.88 21.59
N GLY A 520 -55.78 -22.35 20.42
CA GLY A 520 -56.70 -22.81 19.37
C GLY A 520 -56.34 -24.24 18.95
N GLY A 521 -57.36 -25.09 18.78
CA GLY A 521 -57.23 -26.43 18.24
C GLY A 521 -58.25 -26.65 17.15
N ARG A 522 -57.90 -27.47 16.16
CA ARG A 522 -58.85 -28.00 15.18
C ARG A 522 -59.09 -29.46 15.53
N TRP A 523 -60.20 -29.68 16.22
CA TRP A 523 -60.70 -30.99 16.68
C TRP A 523 -61.45 -31.69 15.55
#